data_AF-A0A813BSX5-F1
#
_entry.id   AF-A0A813BSX5-F1
#
_cell.length_a   1.000
_cell.length_b   1.000
_cell.length_c   1.000
_cell.angle_alpha   90.00
_cell.angle_beta   90.00
_cell.angle_gamma   90.00
#
_symmetry.space_group_name_H-M   'P 1'
#
loop_
_entity.id
_entity.type
_entity.pdbx_description
1 polymer ?
#
loop_
_entity_poly.entity_id
_entity_poly.type
_entity_poly.pdbx_seq_one_letter_code
_entity_poly.pdbx_strand_id
1 'polypeptide(L)'
;WTSRAKELEERELALHASLPEHVKHILKGKRLLLWKEMIAEYGLPDTTLVDDMMAGFPLSGWLPQSHAFPKHIKRPEFSLDTLRLLSEGLNKQTLDQMSMKQDAELEAATWEETEAELQHGWIFEAPTVESDFRVYARRFGISQGGKTRVIDDCSCCGLNATVGTVEKFVVHAIDRMAAMLAYALGLSTDANMMYVNRPGHVKPSAVVLNALPFGAIGKKAPEFAPVFNMLGLVVELTESLDKVLEANKLCPKEAERLRGGEQGDPSA
;
A
#
# COMPACT_ATOMS: atom_id res chain seq x y z
N TRP A 1 13.11 -9.98 -16.92
CA TRP A 1 13.08 -10.10 -15.46
C TRP A 1 13.17 -11.52 -14.91
N THR A 2 12.34 -12.50 -15.31
CA THR A 2 12.42 -13.87 -14.74
C THR A 2 13.76 -14.57 -14.97
N SER A 3 14.35 -14.46 -16.15
CA SER A 3 15.71 -14.98 -16.42
C SER A 3 16.75 -14.24 -15.58
N ARG A 4 16.66 -12.90 -15.53
CA ARG A 4 17.56 -12.07 -14.74
C ARG A 4 17.53 -12.40 -13.24
N ALA A 5 16.36 -12.72 -12.71
CA ALA A 5 16.20 -13.18 -11.34
C ALA A 5 16.99 -14.45 -11.04
N LYS A 6 17.11 -15.37 -12.00
CA LYS A 6 17.91 -16.60 -11.87
C LYS A 6 19.40 -16.28 -11.94
N GLU A 7 19.81 -15.39 -12.84
CA GLU A 7 21.21 -14.95 -12.95
C GLU A 7 21.73 -14.28 -11.68
N LEU A 8 20.84 -13.64 -10.91
CA LEU A 8 21.17 -12.96 -9.66
C LEU A 8 21.08 -13.85 -8.42
N GLU A 9 20.59 -15.10 -8.55
CA GLU A 9 20.21 -15.94 -7.40
C GLU A 9 21.37 -16.16 -6.41
N GLU A 10 22.57 -16.49 -6.90
CA GLU A 10 23.75 -16.67 -6.03
C GLU A 10 24.14 -15.38 -5.30
N ARG A 11 24.05 -14.23 -5.99
CA ARG A 11 24.38 -12.92 -5.42
C ARG A 11 23.32 -12.48 -4.39
N GLU A 12 22.05 -12.79 -4.65
CA GLU A 12 20.95 -12.57 -3.70
C GLU A 12 21.17 -13.40 -2.44
N LEU A 13 21.54 -14.68 -2.56
CA LEU A 13 21.84 -15.52 -1.40
C LEU A 13 22.98 -14.96 -0.56
N ALA A 14 24.07 -14.50 -1.19
CA ALA A 14 25.19 -13.86 -0.51
C ALA A 14 24.76 -12.54 0.18
N LEU A 15 23.93 -11.74 -0.48
CA LEU A 15 23.38 -10.51 0.09
C LEU A 15 22.52 -10.82 1.32
N HIS A 16 21.56 -11.73 1.21
CA HIS A 16 20.70 -12.17 2.31
C HIS A 16 21.49 -12.73 3.50
N ALA A 17 22.62 -13.38 3.25
CA ALA A 17 23.50 -13.87 4.32
C ALA A 17 24.20 -12.73 5.08
N SER A 18 24.44 -11.58 4.43
CA SER A 18 25.07 -10.39 5.03
C SER A 18 24.10 -9.48 5.78
N LEU A 19 22.79 -9.67 5.64
CA LEU A 19 21.78 -8.83 6.30
C LEU A 19 21.78 -9.04 7.83
N PRO A 20 21.52 -7.99 8.62
CA PRO A 20 21.26 -8.13 10.05
C PRO A 20 20.13 -9.13 10.32
N GLU A 21 20.24 -9.92 11.40
CA GLU A 21 19.32 -11.03 11.67
C GLU A 21 17.84 -10.58 11.71
N HIS A 22 17.57 -9.44 12.33
CA HIS A 22 16.23 -8.86 12.43
C HIS A 22 15.64 -8.46 11.06
N VAL A 23 16.47 -8.06 10.10
CA VAL A 23 16.04 -7.70 8.73
C VAL A 23 15.92 -8.94 7.84
N LYS A 24 16.84 -9.90 8.01
CA LYS A 24 16.95 -11.10 7.21
C LYS A 24 15.67 -11.94 7.22
N HIS A 25 15.04 -12.06 8.39
CA HIS A 25 13.76 -12.76 8.51
C HIS A 25 12.66 -12.05 7.69
N ILE A 26 12.55 -10.73 7.82
CA ILE A 26 11.52 -9.91 7.17
C ILE A 26 11.69 -9.89 5.64
N LEU A 27 12.92 -9.78 5.16
CA LEU A 27 13.22 -9.72 3.73
C LEU A 27 13.35 -11.08 3.07
N LYS A 28 13.14 -12.19 3.79
CA LYS A 28 13.30 -13.54 3.26
C LYS A 28 12.50 -13.74 1.96
N GLY A 29 13.19 -14.22 0.92
CA GLY A 29 12.59 -14.51 -0.38
C GLY A 29 12.32 -13.27 -1.26
N LYS A 30 12.60 -12.05 -0.78
CA LYS A 30 12.57 -10.85 -1.61
C LYS A 30 13.82 -10.81 -2.50
N ARG A 31 13.63 -10.45 -3.77
CA ARG A 31 14.71 -10.32 -4.77
C ARG A 31 15.19 -8.87 -4.81
N LEU A 32 16.08 -8.51 -3.88
CA LEU A 32 16.47 -7.12 -3.62
C LEU A 32 17.37 -6.57 -4.73
N LEU A 33 18.33 -7.36 -5.22
CA LEU A 33 19.19 -6.98 -6.34
C LEU A 33 18.40 -6.84 -7.64
N LEU A 34 17.47 -7.77 -7.90
CA LEU A 34 16.58 -7.66 -9.06
C LEU A 34 15.76 -6.37 -8.99
N TRP A 35 15.22 -6.05 -7.81
CA TRP A 35 14.43 -4.84 -7.62
C TRP A 35 15.29 -3.58 -7.83
N LYS A 36 16.54 -3.58 -7.35
CA LYS A 36 17.50 -2.49 -7.59
C LYS A 36 17.77 -2.30 -9.09
N GLU A 37 17.93 -3.38 -9.85
CA GLU A 37 18.08 -3.31 -11.31
C GLU A 37 16.82 -2.76 -12.00
N MET A 38 15.63 -3.17 -11.55
CA MET A 38 14.37 -2.65 -12.09
C MET A 38 14.22 -1.14 -11.83
N ILE A 39 14.53 -0.67 -10.62
CA ILE A 39 14.50 0.75 -10.27
C ILE A 39 15.40 1.56 -11.21
N ALA A 40 16.62 1.07 -11.45
CA ALA A 40 17.57 1.71 -12.35
C ALA A 40 17.11 1.68 -13.81
N GLU A 41 16.60 0.54 -14.31
CA GLU A 41 16.15 0.40 -15.70
C GLU A 41 14.97 1.31 -16.03
N TYR A 42 14.00 1.43 -15.12
CA TYR A 42 12.83 2.29 -15.31
C TYR A 42 13.09 3.76 -14.95
N GLY A 43 14.31 4.10 -14.53
CA GLY A 43 14.66 5.47 -14.15
C GLY A 43 13.80 6.02 -13.01
N LEU A 44 13.43 5.17 -12.06
CA LEU A 44 12.65 5.61 -10.90
C LEU A 44 13.48 6.59 -10.05
N PRO A 45 12.85 7.64 -9.52
CA PRO A 45 13.58 8.70 -8.82
C PRO A 45 14.21 8.22 -7.51
N ASP A 46 13.59 7.26 -6.83
CA ASP A 46 14.08 6.69 -5.58
C ASP A 46 15.05 5.53 -5.87
N THR A 47 16.35 5.85 -5.87
CA THR A 47 17.40 4.86 -6.13
C THR A 47 17.96 4.21 -4.87
N THR A 48 17.61 4.72 -3.68
CA THR A 48 18.13 4.24 -2.39
C THR A 48 17.15 3.32 -1.67
N LEU A 49 15.88 3.27 -2.07
CA LEU A 49 14.82 2.48 -1.43
C LEU A 49 15.22 1.04 -1.03
N VAL A 50 15.92 0.32 -1.91
CA VAL A 50 16.35 -1.05 -1.62
C VAL A 50 17.40 -1.08 -0.50
N ASP A 51 18.33 -0.13 -0.54
CA ASP A 51 19.38 0.01 0.47
C ASP A 51 18.76 0.43 1.82
N ASP A 52 17.79 1.34 1.80
CA ASP A 52 17.02 1.75 2.98
C ASP A 52 16.22 0.59 3.57
N MET A 53 15.64 -0.29 2.73
CA MET A 53 14.97 -1.50 3.21
C MET A 53 15.92 -2.51 3.84
N MET A 54 17.15 -2.61 3.34
CA MET A 54 18.17 -3.50 3.93
C MET A 54 18.73 -2.96 5.24
N ALA A 55 18.83 -1.63 5.38
CA ALA A 55 19.32 -0.97 6.59
C ALA A 55 18.22 -0.77 7.65
N GLY A 56 16.96 -0.66 7.22
CA GLY A 56 15.84 -0.21 8.04
C GLY A 56 15.62 1.31 7.93
N PHE A 57 14.37 1.73 8.10
CA PHE A 57 14.01 3.15 8.06
C PHE A 57 14.20 3.82 9.42
N PRO A 58 14.74 5.05 9.47
CA PRO A 58 14.85 5.78 10.73
C PRO A 58 13.47 6.18 11.26
N LEU A 59 13.27 6.08 12.58
CA LEU A 59 12.04 6.48 13.26
C LEU A 59 12.08 7.94 13.79
N SER A 60 13.19 8.64 13.58
CA SER A 60 13.44 9.98 14.14
C SER A 60 14.45 10.75 13.28
N GLY A 61 14.48 12.07 13.41
CA GLY A 61 15.35 12.93 12.62
C GLY A 61 14.80 13.14 11.21
N TRP A 62 15.69 13.51 10.28
CA TRP A 62 15.30 13.74 8.89
C TRP A 62 15.14 12.40 8.16
N LEU A 63 13.92 12.15 7.66
CA LEU A 63 13.67 10.98 6.82
C LEU A 63 14.38 11.12 5.46
N PRO A 64 14.85 10.00 4.88
CA PRO A 64 15.47 10.01 3.57
C PRO A 64 14.50 10.51 2.50
N GLN A 65 15.06 11.10 1.44
CA GLN A 65 14.29 11.66 0.35
C GLN A 65 14.16 10.63 -0.78
N SER A 66 12.92 10.33 -1.18
CA SER A 66 12.66 9.42 -2.31
C SER A 66 12.75 10.10 -3.67
N HIS A 67 12.57 11.42 -3.72
CA HIS A 67 12.40 12.20 -4.94
C HIS A 67 11.16 11.83 -5.77
N ALA A 68 10.35 10.88 -5.30
CA ALA A 68 9.11 10.45 -5.94
C ALA A 68 7.92 11.37 -5.61
N PHE A 69 8.07 12.23 -4.60
CA PHE A 69 7.00 13.07 -4.08
C PHE A 69 7.31 14.58 -4.24
N PRO A 70 6.28 15.44 -4.27
CA PRO A 70 6.48 16.88 -4.27
C PRO A 70 7.28 17.35 -3.05
N LYS A 71 8.20 18.29 -3.28
CA LYS A 71 8.99 18.94 -2.23
C LYS A 71 8.07 19.66 -1.25
N HIS A 72 8.22 19.36 0.03
CA HIS A 72 7.49 20.02 1.11
C HIS A 72 8.20 19.77 2.44
N ILE A 73 8.68 20.83 3.08
CA ILE A 73 9.46 20.71 4.31
C ILE A 73 8.54 20.75 5.52
N LYS A 74 8.51 19.67 6.29
CA LYS A 74 8.02 19.64 7.66
C LYS A 74 9.22 19.46 8.60
N ARG A 75 9.56 20.49 9.37
CA ARG A 75 10.67 20.41 10.33
C ARG A 75 10.27 19.58 11.55
N PRO A 76 11.22 18.88 12.19
CA PRO A 76 11.01 18.37 13.54
C PRO A 76 10.59 19.51 14.47
N GLU A 77 9.69 19.24 15.41
CA GLU A 77 9.31 20.19 16.46
C GLU A 77 10.46 20.37 17.47
N PHE A 78 11.21 19.30 17.73
CA PHE A 78 12.43 19.32 18.56
C PHE A 78 13.41 18.20 18.17
N SER A 79 14.64 18.27 18.69
CA SER A 79 15.69 17.27 18.42
C SER A 79 15.55 16.02 19.30
N LEU A 80 16.26 14.95 18.95
CA LEU A 80 16.40 13.77 19.81
C LEU A 80 17.03 14.09 21.17
N ASP A 81 17.96 15.04 21.24
CA ASP A 81 18.56 15.46 22.51
C ASP A 81 17.52 16.12 23.42
N THR A 82 16.64 16.95 22.85
CA THR A 82 15.51 17.50 23.60
C THR A 82 14.54 16.40 24.04
N LEU A 83 14.24 15.43 23.16
CA LEU A 83 13.40 14.28 23.54
C LEU A 83 14.01 13.49 24.70
N ARG A 84 15.34 13.30 24.72
CA ARG A 84 16.03 12.64 25.83
C ARG A 84 15.79 13.36 27.16
N LEU A 85 15.87 14.69 27.18
CA LEU A 85 15.58 15.50 28.38
C LEU A 85 14.11 15.42 28.82
N LEU A 86 13.18 15.26 27.88
CA LEU A 86 11.73 15.19 28.17
C LEU A 86 11.24 13.77 28.47
N SER A 87 12.02 12.74 28.11
CA SER A 87 11.59 11.35 28.05
C SER A 87 11.04 10.83 29.37
N GLU A 88 11.65 11.18 30.52
CA GLU A 88 11.19 10.73 31.83
C GLU A 88 9.73 11.13 32.12
N GLY A 89 9.40 12.40 31.86
CA GLY A 89 8.04 12.93 32.05
C GLY A 89 7.03 12.32 31.07
N LEU A 90 7.40 12.22 29.79
CA LEU A 90 6.55 11.64 28.75
C LEU A 90 6.30 10.15 28.98
N ASN A 91 7.31 9.42 29.45
CA ASN A 91 7.20 8.01 29.81
C ASN A 91 6.26 7.81 30.99
N LYS A 92 6.38 8.63 32.04
CA LYS A 92 5.44 8.58 33.18
C LYS A 92 4.00 8.80 32.72
N GLN A 93 3.76 9.84 31.92
CA GLN A 93 2.43 10.13 31.37
C GLN A 93 1.91 8.98 30.49
N THR A 94 2.76 8.39 29.67
CA THR A 94 2.35 7.27 28.81
C THR A 94 1.99 6.04 29.63
N LEU A 95 2.77 5.71 30.67
CA LEU A 95 2.46 4.60 31.58
C LEU A 95 1.14 4.85 32.34
N ASP A 96 0.89 6.09 32.78
CA ASP A 96 -0.40 6.46 33.38
C ASP A 96 -1.56 6.25 32.39
N GLN A 97 -1.38 6.58 31.11
CA GLN A 97 -2.39 6.31 30.08
C GLN A 97 -2.60 4.81 29.81
N MET A 98 -1.55 4.00 29.87
CA MET A 98 -1.64 2.55 29.72
C MET A 98 -2.42 1.87 30.85
N SER A 99 -2.59 2.55 32.01
CA SER A 99 -3.44 2.04 33.09
C SER A 99 -4.94 2.10 32.77
N MET A 100 -5.33 2.88 31.75
CA MET A 100 -6.72 3.01 31.33
C MET A 100 -7.11 1.83 30.44
N LYS A 101 -8.05 1.01 30.91
CA LYS A 101 -8.52 -0.16 30.16
C LYS A 101 -9.45 0.22 29.00
N GLN A 102 -9.29 -0.49 27.89
CA GLN A 102 -10.26 -0.52 26.79
C GLN A 102 -11.33 -1.59 27.07
N ASP A 103 -12.22 -1.77 26.09
CA ASP A 103 -13.13 -2.91 26.06
C ASP A 103 -12.33 -4.23 26.07
N ALA A 104 -12.75 -5.19 26.90
CA ALA A 104 -11.98 -6.40 27.18
C ALA A 104 -11.81 -7.29 25.93
N GLU A 105 -12.80 -7.34 25.04
CA GLU A 105 -12.68 -8.11 23.79
C GLU A 105 -11.66 -7.47 22.85
N LEU A 106 -11.66 -6.12 22.78
CA LEU A 106 -10.70 -5.38 21.98
C LEU A 106 -9.27 -5.50 22.54
N GLU A 107 -9.08 -5.47 23.86
CA GLU A 107 -7.77 -5.68 24.50
C GLU A 107 -7.24 -7.08 24.18
N ALA A 108 -8.08 -8.12 24.33
CA ALA A 108 -7.71 -9.49 24.02
C ALA A 108 -7.28 -9.63 22.55
N ALA A 109 -8.08 -9.10 21.60
CA ALA A 109 -7.75 -9.13 20.18
C ALA A 109 -6.46 -8.33 19.85
N THR A 110 -6.21 -7.22 20.55
CA THR A 110 -4.97 -6.43 20.42
C THR A 110 -3.76 -7.21 20.87
N TRP A 111 -3.90 -7.97 21.96
CA TRP A 111 -2.84 -8.82 22.49
C TRP A 111 -2.55 -10.01 21.58
N GLU A 112 -3.59 -10.68 21.06
CA GLU A 112 -3.45 -11.76 20.08
C GLU A 112 -2.66 -11.32 18.84
N GLU A 113 -3.00 -10.15 18.27
CA GLU A 113 -2.23 -9.58 17.15
C GLU A 113 -0.79 -9.23 17.55
N THR A 114 -0.57 -8.72 18.76
CA THR A 114 0.79 -8.43 19.27
C THR A 114 1.62 -9.71 19.38
N GLU A 115 1.05 -10.80 19.89
CA GLU A 115 1.72 -12.10 19.97
C GLU A 115 2.00 -12.66 18.57
N ALA A 116 1.07 -12.49 17.63
CA ALA A 116 1.30 -12.83 16.23
C ALA A 116 2.47 -12.03 15.63
N GLU A 117 2.55 -10.71 15.83
CA GLU A 117 3.67 -9.88 15.36
C GLU A 117 5.02 -10.34 15.95
N LEU A 118 5.03 -10.75 17.22
CA LEU A 118 6.22 -11.30 17.89
C LEU A 118 6.64 -12.64 17.26
N GLN A 119 5.69 -13.54 17.00
CA GLN A 119 5.95 -14.82 16.34
C GLN A 119 6.48 -14.66 14.90
N HIS A 120 6.02 -13.63 14.19
CA HIS A 120 6.50 -13.28 12.85
C HIS A 120 7.82 -12.49 12.88
N GLY A 121 8.37 -12.16 14.06
CA GLY A 121 9.60 -11.40 14.21
C GLY A 121 9.51 -9.96 13.70
N TRP A 122 8.32 -9.37 13.66
CA TRP A 122 8.13 -7.95 13.28
C TRP A 122 8.43 -7.01 14.43
N ILE A 123 8.20 -7.49 15.65
CA ILE A 123 8.59 -6.87 16.91
C ILE A 123 9.41 -7.86 17.72
N PHE A 124 10.08 -7.37 18.76
CA PHE A 124 10.88 -8.19 19.66
C PHE A 124 10.76 -7.67 21.09
N GLU A 125 10.98 -8.56 22.05
CA GLU A 125 11.05 -8.16 23.45
C GLU A 125 12.26 -7.26 23.67
N ALA A 126 12.03 -6.10 24.29
CA ALA A 126 13.10 -5.17 24.58
C ALA A 126 14.12 -5.83 25.54
N PRO A 127 15.43 -5.68 25.29
CA PRO A 127 16.45 -6.24 26.17
C PRO A 127 16.33 -5.66 27.58
N THR A 128 16.60 -6.50 28.58
CA THR A 128 16.54 -6.12 30.01
C THR A 128 17.61 -5.09 30.40
N VAL A 129 18.62 -4.88 29.56
CA VAL A 129 19.71 -3.92 29.79
C VAL A 129 19.17 -2.49 29.76
N GLU A 130 19.27 -1.79 30.88
CA GLU A 130 18.92 -0.37 30.97
C GLU A 130 19.71 0.44 29.93
N SER A 131 18.99 1.20 29.12
CA SER A 131 19.55 2.20 28.21
C SER A 131 19.32 3.56 28.84
N ASP A 132 20.31 4.45 28.76
CA ASP A 132 20.23 5.85 29.23
C ASP A 132 19.11 6.65 28.55
N PHE A 133 18.55 6.13 27.45
CA PHE A 133 17.47 6.76 26.72
C PHE A 133 16.46 5.71 26.23
N ARG A 134 15.20 5.90 26.63
CA ARG A 134 14.04 5.10 26.23
C ARG A 134 12.81 5.98 26.13
N VAL A 135 11.94 5.68 25.17
CA VAL A 135 10.61 6.25 25.07
C VAL A 135 9.59 5.13 24.95
N TYR A 136 8.47 5.24 25.65
CA TYR A 136 7.41 4.23 25.62
C TYR A 136 6.25 4.75 24.80
N ALA A 137 5.91 4.07 23.70
CA ALA A 137 4.69 4.32 22.95
C ALA A 137 3.53 3.50 23.53
N ARG A 138 2.31 4.03 23.44
CA ARG A 138 1.11 3.28 23.84
C ARG A 138 0.62 2.45 22.66
N ARG A 139 0.57 1.13 22.82
CA ARG A 139 -0.06 0.23 21.86
C ARG A 139 -1.54 0.02 22.18
N PHE A 140 -2.41 0.17 21.19
CA PHE A 140 -3.86 -0.04 21.36
C PHE A 140 -4.51 -0.59 20.08
N GLY A 141 -5.65 -1.27 20.25
CA GLY A 141 -6.43 -1.79 19.13
C GLY A 141 -7.52 -0.83 18.66
N ILE A 142 -7.85 -0.91 17.38
CA ILE A 142 -9.08 -0.35 16.80
C ILE A 142 -9.81 -1.40 15.96
N SER A 143 -11.14 -1.37 15.98
CA SER A 143 -11.97 -2.21 15.11
C SER A 143 -12.21 -1.51 13.77
N GLN A 144 -11.75 -2.12 12.66
CA GLN A 144 -11.88 -1.58 11.31
C GLN A 144 -12.33 -2.68 10.34
N GLY A 145 -13.57 -2.58 9.85
CA GLY A 145 -14.10 -3.50 8.83
C GLY A 145 -14.13 -4.97 9.29
N GLY A 146 -14.41 -5.23 10.56
CA GLY A 146 -14.46 -6.56 11.14
C GLY A 146 -13.10 -7.16 11.51
N LYS A 147 -12.02 -6.37 11.47
CA LYS A 147 -10.68 -6.78 11.92
C LYS A 147 -10.16 -5.81 12.97
N THR A 148 -9.41 -6.33 13.94
CA THR A 148 -8.65 -5.51 14.87
C THR A 148 -7.34 -5.07 14.21
N ARG A 149 -6.99 -3.79 14.34
CA ARG A 149 -5.70 -3.24 13.93
C ARG A 149 -4.99 -2.71 15.16
N VAL A 150 -3.76 -3.14 15.38
CA VAL A 150 -2.89 -2.62 16.44
C VAL A 150 -2.21 -1.34 15.96
N ILE A 151 -2.13 -0.35 16.85
CA ILE A 151 -1.51 0.96 16.59
C ILE A 151 -0.55 1.29 17.73
N ASP A 152 0.66 1.70 17.37
CA ASP A 152 1.63 2.31 18.30
C ASP A 152 1.53 3.82 18.24
N ASP A 153 1.04 4.44 19.32
CA ASP A 153 0.97 5.89 19.46
C ASP A 153 2.34 6.47 19.81
N CYS A 154 3.17 6.68 18.80
CA CYS A 154 4.46 7.37 18.93
C CYS A 154 4.32 8.89 19.15
N SER A 155 3.10 9.42 19.21
CA SER A 155 2.86 10.84 19.50
C SER A 155 2.89 11.10 21.00
N CYS A 156 2.34 10.19 21.81
CA CYS A 156 2.29 10.35 23.27
C CYS A 156 3.69 10.37 23.91
N CYS A 157 4.65 9.70 23.28
CA CYS A 157 6.03 9.61 23.73
C CYS A 157 6.96 10.66 23.09
N GLY A 158 6.41 11.55 22.24
CA GLY A 158 7.16 12.61 21.58
C GLY A 158 8.06 12.17 20.42
N LEU A 159 8.12 10.87 20.08
CA LEU A 159 8.97 10.38 19.00
C LEU A 159 8.59 11.00 17.65
N ASN A 160 7.30 11.07 17.33
CA ASN A 160 6.79 11.67 16.10
C ASN A 160 7.21 13.14 15.92
N ALA A 161 7.35 13.88 17.03
CA ALA A 161 7.75 15.29 17.02
C ALA A 161 9.24 15.49 16.70
N THR A 162 10.05 14.42 16.75
CA THR A 162 11.46 14.44 16.32
C THR A 162 11.65 14.17 14.83
N VAL A 163 10.58 13.83 14.11
CA VAL A 163 10.64 13.47 12.70
C VAL A 163 10.51 14.70 11.82
N GLY A 164 11.44 14.85 10.88
CA GLY A 164 11.43 15.85 9.83
C GLY A 164 11.28 15.20 8.46
N THR A 165 10.48 15.80 7.57
CA THR A 165 10.36 15.37 6.18
C THR A 165 10.64 16.52 5.22
N VAL A 166 11.17 16.19 4.05
CA VAL A 166 11.39 17.15 2.94
C VAL A 166 10.43 16.94 1.78
N GLU A 167 9.53 15.97 1.91
CA GLU A 167 8.53 15.60 0.92
C GLU A 167 7.13 15.52 1.53
N LYS A 168 6.12 15.78 0.70
CA LYS A 168 4.72 15.53 1.02
C LYS A 168 4.30 14.22 0.39
N PHE A 169 4.07 13.21 1.23
CA PHE A 169 3.52 11.94 0.78
C PHE A 169 2.08 12.15 0.27
N VAL A 170 1.86 11.82 -0.99
CA VAL A 170 0.55 11.87 -1.63
C VAL A 170 0.21 10.47 -2.08
N VAL A 171 -0.75 9.85 -1.41
CA VAL A 171 -1.28 8.56 -1.83
C VAL A 171 -1.97 8.75 -3.17
N HIS A 172 -1.72 7.85 -4.12
CA HIS A 172 -2.45 7.86 -5.38
C HIS A 172 -3.93 7.56 -5.12
N ALA A 173 -4.79 8.48 -5.53
CA ALA A 173 -6.24 8.26 -5.53
C ALA A 173 -6.60 7.15 -6.52
N ILE A 174 -7.81 6.57 -6.35
CA ILE A 174 -8.38 5.58 -7.27
C ILE A 174 -8.31 6.07 -8.72
N ASP A 175 -8.57 7.35 -8.94
CA ASP A 175 -8.52 8.00 -10.26
C ASP A 175 -7.14 7.89 -10.92
N ARG A 176 -6.06 8.07 -10.14
CA ARG A 176 -4.69 7.92 -10.65
C ARG A 176 -4.39 6.47 -11.02
N MET A 177 -4.83 5.52 -10.20
CA MET A 177 -4.66 4.09 -10.50
C MET A 177 -5.43 3.69 -11.76
N ALA A 178 -6.67 4.18 -11.91
CA ALA A 178 -7.49 3.95 -13.10
C ALA A 178 -6.84 4.55 -14.36
N ALA A 179 -6.30 5.76 -14.27
CA ALA A 179 -5.59 6.41 -15.37
C ALA A 179 -4.31 5.66 -15.77
N MET A 180 -3.53 5.16 -14.81
CA MET A 180 -2.34 4.34 -15.08
C MET A 180 -2.70 3.04 -15.80
N LEU A 181 -3.75 2.35 -15.35
CA LEU A 181 -4.25 1.13 -15.98
C LEU A 181 -4.73 1.40 -17.41
N ALA A 182 -5.52 2.47 -17.59
CA ALA A 182 -6.01 2.92 -18.89
C ALA A 182 -4.87 3.24 -19.87
N TYR A 183 -3.84 3.94 -19.42
CA TYR A 183 -2.65 4.23 -20.23
C TYR A 183 -1.88 2.97 -20.61
N ALA A 184 -1.62 2.07 -19.64
CA ALA A 184 -0.94 0.80 -19.89
C ALA A 184 -1.69 -0.06 -20.92
N LEU A 185 -3.02 -0.04 -20.89
CA LEU A 185 -3.86 -0.75 -21.87
C LEU A 185 -3.88 -0.09 -23.24
N GLY A 186 -3.77 1.25 -23.30
CA GLY A 186 -3.64 1.98 -24.56
C GLY A 186 -2.30 1.77 -25.28
N LEU A 187 -1.27 1.28 -24.56
CA LEU A 187 0.00 0.87 -25.15
C LEU A 187 -0.03 -0.56 -25.72
N SER A 188 -1.08 -1.33 -25.45
CA SER A 188 -1.27 -2.68 -26.00
C SER A 188 -1.70 -2.60 -27.46
N THR A 189 -0.99 -3.31 -28.35
CA THR A 189 -1.38 -3.46 -29.76
C THR A 189 -2.57 -4.39 -29.95
N ASP A 190 -2.87 -5.23 -28.94
CA ASP A 190 -4.05 -6.09 -28.90
C ASP A 190 -5.19 -5.37 -28.15
N ALA A 191 -6.35 -5.33 -28.80
CA ALA A 191 -7.52 -4.52 -28.46
C ALA A 191 -7.80 -4.41 -26.95
N ASN A 192 -7.58 -3.23 -26.35
CA ASN A 192 -8.12 -2.67 -25.09
C ASN A 192 -8.64 -3.69 -24.04
N MET A 193 -7.95 -4.79 -23.78
CA MET A 193 -8.48 -5.89 -22.98
C MET A 193 -7.45 -6.36 -21.96
N MET A 194 -7.79 -6.19 -20.69
CA MET A 194 -6.99 -6.65 -19.56
C MET A 194 -7.54 -7.96 -19.04
N TYR A 195 -6.69 -8.95 -18.83
CA TYR A 195 -7.09 -10.17 -18.13
C TYR A 195 -6.76 -10.02 -16.65
N VAL A 196 -7.80 -9.99 -15.81
CA VAL A 196 -7.64 -9.79 -14.37
C VAL A 196 -8.05 -11.06 -13.64
N ASN A 197 -7.17 -11.56 -12.77
CA ASN A 197 -7.50 -12.67 -11.90
C ASN A 197 -8.42 -12.18 -10.79
N ARG A 198 -9.66 -12.67 -10.80
CA ARG A 198 -10.61 -12.43 -9.71
C ARG A 198 -10.36 -13.49 -8.62
N PRO A 199 -10.25 -13.10 -7.34
CA PRO A 199 -10.16 -14.07 -6.25
C PRO A 199 -11.27 -15.13 -6.35
N GLY A 200 -10.92 -16.41 -6.21
CA GLY A 200 -11.84 -17.55 -6.33
C GLY A 200 -12.21 -17.98 -7.75
N HIS A 201 -11.63 -17.39 -8.80
CA HIS A 201 -11.90 -17.78 -10.19
C HIS A 201 -10.68 -18.45 -10.83
N VAL A 202 -10.92 -19.57 -11.52
CA VAL A 202 -9.88 -20.40 -12.16
C VAL A 202 -9.41 -19.80 -13.51
N LYS A 203 -10.26 -18.97 -14.14
CA LYS A 203 -9.94 -18.29 -15.41
C LYS A 203 -9.95 -16.78 -15.19
N PRO A 204 -8.95 -16.05 -15.75
CA PRO A 204 -8.92 -14.60 -15.66
C PRO A 204 -10.11 -13.98 -16.43
N SER A 205 -10.67 -12.91 -15.87
CA SER A 205 -11.75 -12.14 -16.50
C SER A 205 -11.16 -11.12 -17.46
N ALA A 206 -11.67 -11.07 -18.68
CA ALA A 206 -11.35 -10.00 -19.62
C ALA A 206 -12.12 -8.73 -19.23
N VAL A 207 -11.41 -7.66 -18.95
CA VAL A 207 -11.92 -6.32 -18.67
C VAL A 207 -11.58 -5.45 -19.87
N VAL A 208 -12.61 -4.97 -20.55
CA VAL A 208 -12.47 -4.03 -21.67
C VAL A 208 -12.70 -2.62 -21.12
N LEU A 209 -11.65 -1.81 -21.01
CA LEU A 209 -11.78 -0.41 -20.60
C LEU A 209 -12.14 0.44 -21.82
N ASN A 210 -13.45 0.66 -22.01
CA ASN A 210 -13.94 1.37 -23.19
C ASN A 210 -14.18 2.87 -22.99
N ALA A 211 -13.89 3.41 -21.80
CA ALA A 211 -14.30 4.76 -21.41
C ALA A 211 -13.30 5.89 -21.76
N LEU A 212 -12.18 5.60 -22.42
CA LEU A 212 -11.15 6.61 -22.71
C LEU A 212 -11.54 7.70 -23.74
N PRO A 213 -12.41 7.50 -24.76
CA PRO A 213 -12.64 8.56 -25.74
C PRO A 213 -13.49 9.72 -25.21
N PHE A 214 -14.32 9.51 -24.17
CA PHE A 214 -15.31 10.52 -23.74
C PHE A 214 -14.72 11.65 -22.89
N GLY A 215 -13.52 11.48 -22.33
CA GLY A 215 -12.82 12.54 -21.62
C GLY A 215 -12.23 13.62 -22.52
N ALA A 216 -12.15 13.39 -23.84
CA ALA A 216 -11.42 14.24 -24.78
C ALA A 216 -12.25 15.40 -25.39
N ILE A 217 -13.59 15.41 -25.26
CA ILE A 217 -14.43 16.28 -26.11
C ILE A 217 -15.63 16.94 -25.38
N GLY A 218 -15.52 17.19 -24.07
CA GLY A 218 -16.55 17.92 -23.32
C GLY A 218 -16.30 19.44 -23.29
N LYS A 219 -17.34 20.29 -23.34
CA LYS A 219 -17.23 21.77 -23.20
C LYS A 219 -16.67 22.25 -21.84
N LYS A 220 -16.44 21.35 -20.89
CA LYS A 220 -15.75 21.58 -19.61
C LYS A 220 -14.38 20.88 -19.53
N ALA A 221 -13.90 20.30 -20.63
CA ALA A 221 -12.56 19.74 -20.71
C ALA A 221 -11.56 20.91 -20.69
N PRO A 222 -10.70 21.00 -19.67
CA PRO A 222 -9.65 22.02 -19.66
C PRO A 222 -8.69 21.77 -20.83
N GLU A 223 -8.11 22.84 -21.38
CA GLU A 223 -6.96 22.74 -22.30
C GLU A 223 -5.94 21.78 -21.70
N PHE A 224 -5.62 20.74 -22.46
CA PHE A 224 -4.86 19.54 -22.08
C PHE A 224 -3.85 19.76 -20.94
N ALA A 225 -4.32 19.64 -19.70
CA ALA A 225 -3.46 19.52 -18.54
C ALA A 225 -3.32 18.02 -18.25
N PRO A 226 -2.10 17.52 -17.97
CA PRO A 226 -1.80 16.08 -17.76
C PRO A 226 -2.41 15.49 -16.47
N VAL A 227 -3.53 16.02 -15.97
CA VAL A 227 -4.18 15.60 -14.72
C VAL A 227 -5.69 15.46 -14.93
N PHE A 228 -6.17 14.22 -14.93
CA PHE A 228 -7.58 13.87 -14.81
C PHE A 228 -7.97 13.79 -13.32
N ASN A 229 -9.07 14.45 -12.95
CA ASN A 229 -9.82 14.17 -11.72
C ASN A 229 -11.18 13.62 -12.16
N MET A 230 -11.61 12.47 -11.64
CA MET A 230 -13.02 12.11 -11.73
C MET A 230 -13.48 11.39 -10.47
N LEU A 231 -14.22 12.14 -9.66
CA LEU A 231 -15.07 11.64 -8.59
C LEU A 231 -15.96 10.50 -9.09
N GLY A 232 -15.88 9.34 -8.43
CA GLY A 232 -16.90 8.29 -8.47
C GLY A 232 -16.61 7.17 -9.46
N LEU A 233 -15.77 6.21 -9.07
CA LEU A 233 -15.68 4.93 -9.78
C LEU A 233 -16.82 4.01 -9.30
N VAL A 234 -17.87 3.89 -10.12
CA VAL A 234 -18.79 2.74 -10.09
C VAL A 234 -18.42 1.85 -11.27
N VAL A 235 -18.04 0.60 -11.01
CA VAL A 235 -17.77 -0.38 -12.07
C VAL A 235 -19.10 -0.98 -12.50
N GLU A 236 -19.69 -0.40 -13.55
CA GLU A 236 -20.91 -0.91 -14.18
C GLU A 236 -20.54 -1.85 -15.34
N LEU A 237 -20.92 -3.12 -15.22
CA LEU A 237 -20.53 -4.21 -16.12
C LEU A 237 -21.50 -4.41 -17.31
N THR A 238 -22.44 -3.50 -17.52
CA THR A 238 -23.49 -3.59 -18.55
C THR A 238 -22.94 -3.49 -19.98
N GLU A 239 -21.91 -2.67 -20.25
CA GLU A 239 -21.31 -2.58 -21.60
C GLU A 239 -20.39 -3.76 -21.96
N SER A 240 -19.84 -4.49 -20.98
CA SER A 240 -19.08 -5.72 -21.27
C SER A 240 -19.99 -6.81 -21.83
N LEU A 241 -21.28 -6.72 -21.56
CA LEU A 241 -22.29 -7.64 -22.01
C LEU A 241 -22.60 -7.48 -23.50
N ASP A 242 -22.92 -6.26 -23.94
CA ASP A 242 -23.27 -5.95 -25.32
C ASP A 242 -22.14 -6.26 -26.31
N LYS A 243 -20.90 -6.10 -25.86
CA LYS A 243 -19.71 -6.45 -26.65
C LYS A 243 -19.47 -7.94 -26.81
N VAL A 244 -19.83 -8.76 -25.82
CA VAL A 244 -19.79 -10.24 -25.97
C VAL A 244 -20.93 -10.70 -26.89
N LEU A 245 -22.06 -9.98 -26.89
CA LEU A 245 -23.21 -10.22 -27.75
C LEU A 245 -22.94 -9.85 -29.21
N GLU A 246 -22.34 -8.70 -29.50
CA GLU A 246 -21.94 -8.30 -30.86
C GLU A 246 -20.81 -9.17 -31.43
N ALA A 247 -19.94 -9.73 -30.57
CA ALA A 247 -18.90 -10.66 -30.98
C ALA A 247 -19.42 -12.05 -31.42
N ASN A 248 -20.74 -12.27 -31.45
CA ASN A 248 -21.41 -13.54 -31.81
C ASN A 248 -20.95 -14.75 -30.96
N LYS A 249 -20.45 -14.51 -29.74
CA LYS A 249 -19.91 -15.57 -28.87
C LYS A 249 -20.93 -16.13 -27.86
N LEU A 250 -22.15 -15.60 -27.82
CA LEU A 250 -23.24 -16.04 -26.96
C LEU A 250 -24.48 -16.33 -27.80
N CYS A 251 -25.24 -17.35 -27.42
CA CYS A 251 -26.49 -17.64 -28.13
C CYS A 251 -27.58 -16.62 -27.72
N PRO A 252 -28.56 -16.32 -28.59
CA PRO A 252 -29.57 -15.27 -28.33
C PRO A 252 -30.33 -15.39 -26.99
N LYS A 253 -30.58 -16.62 -26.52
CA LYS A 253 -31.23 -16.85 -25.21
C LYS A 253 -30.39 -16.41 -24.00
N GLU A 254 -29.07 -16.42 -24.12
CA GLU A 254 -28.15 -16.01 -23.05
C GLU A 254 -28.02 -14.48 -22.99
N ALA A 255 -28.21 -13.81 -24.14
CA ALA A 255 -28.25 -12.36 -24.27
C ALA A 255 -29.43 -11.71 -23.54
N GLU A 256 -30.63 -12.28 -23.72
CA GLU A 256 -31.86 -11.79 -23.07
C GLU A 256 -31.80 -11.92 -21.55
N ARG A 257 -31.28 -13.05 -21.06
CA ARG A 257 -31.15 -13.31 -19.62
C ARG A 257 -30.22 -12.31 -18.91
N LEU A 258 -29.26 -11.73 -19.64
CA LEU A 258 -28.31 -10.77 -19.10
C LEU A 258 -28.76 -9.29 -19.29
N ARG A 259 -29.61 -9.00 -20.29
CA ARG A 259 -30.28 -7.69 -20.47
C ARG A 259 -31.43 -7.44 -19.49
N GLY A 260 -31.89 -8.48 -18.77
CA GLY A 260 -32.86 -8.32 -17.69
C GLY A 260 -34.33 -8.29 -18.12
N GLY A 261 -34.70 -8.81 -19.29
CA GLY A 261 -36.11 -9.02 -19.68
C GLY A 261 -36.25 -10.14 -20.71
N GLU A 262 -37.23 -11.05 -20.68
CA GLU A 262 -38.43 -11.24 -19.85
C GLU A 262 -38.88 -12.72 -19.96
N GLN A 263 -39.74 -13.19 -19.02
CA GLN A 263 -40.90 -14.11 -19.23
C GLN A 263 -41.38 -14.63 -17.86
N GLY A 264 -42.66 -14.63 -17.49
CA GLY A 264 -43.92 -14.27 -18.17
C GLY A 264 -44.97 -13.85 -17.14
N ASP A 265 -46.11 -13.30 -17.55
CA ASP A 265 -47.17 -14.13 -18.14
C ASP A 265 -48.06 -13.36 -19.14
N PRO A 266 -48.38 -13.97 -20.30
CA PRO A 266 -49.52 -13.63 -21.12
C PRO A 266 -50.59 -14.74 -21.05
N SER A 267 -51.48 -14.74 -20.06
CA SER A 267 -52.90 -15.16 -20.20
C SER A 267 -53.65 -15.18 -18.86
N ALA A 268 -54.45 -14.13 -18.61
CA ALA A 268 -55.77 -14.10 -17.93
C ALA A 268 -56.00 -12.72 -17.28
#